data_AF-A0AAE2XVZ4-F1
#
_entry.id   AF-A0AAE2XVZ4-F1
#
_cell.length_a   1.000
_cell.length_b   1.000
_cell.length_c   1.000
_cell.angle_alpha   90.00
_cell.angle_beta   90.00
_cell.angle_gamma   90.00
#
_symmetry.space_group_name_H-M   'P 1'
#
loop_
_entity.id
_entity.type
_entity.pdbx_description
1 polymer ?
#
loop_
_entity_poly.entity_id
_entity_poly.type
_entity_poly.pdbx_seq_one_letter_code
_entity_poly.pdbx_strand_id
1 'polypeptide(L)' 'MSKKVELSEKEQLIVKEIMEELGLKGGKDKRMVSTIGKKLNFDRQKMIVAIKRAIIGRTAETLNS' A
#
# COMPACT_ATOMS: atom_id res chain seq x y z
N MET A 1 -14.22 14.74 3.42
CA MET A 1 -12.86 15.20 3.76
C MET A 1 -11.90 14.02 3.69
N SER A 2 -11.00 13.98 2.71
CA SER A 2 -9.98 12.92 2.61
C SER A 2 -8.98 13.10 3.75
N LYS A 3 -9.04 12.24 4.78
CA LYS A 3 -8.03 12.20 5.85
C LYS A 3 -6.66 12.01 5.20
N LYS A 4 -5.84 13.06 5.17
CA LYS A 4 -4.45 12.96 4.70
C LYS A 4 -3.74 11.98 5.65
N VAL A 5 -3.19 10.92 5.09
CA VAL A 5 -2.38 9.99 5.86
C VAL A 5 -1.06 10.72 6.13
N GLU A 6 -0.92 11.33 7.31
CA GLU A 6 0.34 11.92 7.74
C GLU A 6 1.37 10.82 7.93
N LEU A 7 2.53 10.96 7.28
CA LEU A 7 3.64 10.02 7.27
C LEU A 7 4.92 10.80 7.55
N SER A 8 5.75 10.30 8.45
CA SER A 8 7.13 10.73 8.62
C SER A 8 7.97 10.46 7.36
N GLU A 9 9.12 11.11 7.24
CA GLU A 9 10.04 10.92 6.10
C GLU A 9 10.45 9.45 5.93
N LYS A 10 10.70 8.74 7.04
CA LYS A 10 11.04 7.31 7.03
C LYS A 10 9.89 6.46 6.49
N GLU A 11 8.66 6.73 6.94
CA GLU A 11 7.47 6.00 6.47
C GLU A 11 7.18 6.29 4.99
N GLN A 12 7.43 7.53 4.54
CA GLN A 12 7.31 7.89 3.12
C GLN A 12 8.34 7.14 2.26
N LEU A 13 9.57 6.96 2.75
CA LEU A 13 10.60 6.17 2.08
C LEU A 13 10.17 4.70 1.94
N ILE A 14 9.70 4.08 3.04
CA ILE A 14 9.23 2.69 3.05
C ILE A 14 8.07 2.51 2.06
N VAL A 15 7.12 3.44 2.05
CA VAL A 15 6.00 3.43 1.09
C VAL A 15 6.51 3.50 -0.34
N LYS A 16 7.48 4.37 -0.62
CA LYS A 16 8.07 4.54 -1.95
C LYS A 16 8.79 3.26 -2.40
N GLU A 17 9.65 2.70 -1.57
CA GLU A 17 10.37 1.46 -1.87
C GLU A 17 9.43 0.29 -2.16
N ILE A 18 8.38 0.12 -1.34
CA ILE A 18 7.41 -0.96 -1.54
C ILE A 18 6.59 -0.74 -2.81
N MET A 19 6.25 0.51 -3.12
CA MET A 19 5.57 0.82 -4.39
C MET A 19 6.45 0.49 -5.60
N GLU A 20 7.74 0.83 -5.56
CA GLU A 20 8.70 0.51 -6.62
C GLU A 20 8.91 -1.00 -6.75
N GLU A 21 9.13 -1.71 -5.64
CA GLU A 21 9.34 -3.17 -5.62
C GLU A 21 8.15 -3.94 -6.21
N LEU A 22 6.93 -3.49 -5.94
CA LEU A 22 5.70 -4.15 -6.40
C LEU A 22 5.16 -3.57 -7.71
N GLY A 23 5.88 -2.63 -8.33
CA GLY A 23 5.47 -1.99 -9.59
C GLY A 23 4.19 -1.16 -9.49
N LEU A 24 3.83 -0.72 -8.29
CA LEU A 24 2.59 0.02 -8.01
C LEU A 24 2.72 1.49 -8.40
N LYS A 25 1.69 2.03 -9.06
CA LYS A 25 1.70 3.41 -9.56
C LYS A 25 0.37 4.12 -9.26
N GLY A 26 0.47 5.43 -9.03
CA GLY A 26 -0.69 6.29 -8.85
C GLY A 26 -1.20 6.44 -7.41
N GLY A 27 -2.14 7.37 -7.23
CA GLY A 27 -2.60 7.78 -5.89
C GLY A 27 -3.49 6.77 -5.17
N LYS A 28 -4.12 5.82 -5.87
CA LYS A 28 -4.92 4.76 -5.25
C LYS A 28 -4.02 3.75 -4.54
N ASP A 29 -2.95 3.31 -5.19
CA ASP A 29 -2.01 2.36 -4.59
C ASP A 29 -1.18 2.99 -3.49
N LYS A 30 -0.74 4.24 -3.66
CA LYS A 30 -0.10 4.99 -2.57
C LYS A 30 -0.98 5.02 -1.32
N ARG A 31 -2.28 5.32 -1.47
CA ARG A 31 -3.22 5.31 -0.34
C ARG A 31 -3.37 3.92 0.29
N MET A 32 -3.43 2.85 -0.51
CA MET A 32 -3.46 1.48 0.03
C MET A 32 -2.20 1.18 0.83
N VAL A 33 -1.02 1.40 0.25
CA VAL A 33 0.27 1.09 0.88
C VAL A 33 0.44 1.88 2.18
N SER A 34 0.11 3.17 2.18
CA SER A 34 0.16 3.99 3.40
C SER A 34 -0.85 3.55 4.48
N THR A 35 -2.04 3.11 4.09
CA THR A 35 -3.05 2.60 5.03
C THR A 35 -2.63 1.28 5.65
N ILE A 36 -2.08 0.36 4.85
CA ILE A 36 -1.54 -0.92 5.32
C ILE A 36 -0.32 -0.66 6.22
N GLY A 37 0.55 0.27 5.85
CA GLY A 37 1.71 0.67 6.64
C GLY A 37 1.32 1.12 8.05
N LYS A 38 0.34 2.01 8.18
CA LYS A 38 -0.16 2.45 9.50
C LYS A 38 -0.72 1.31 10.34
N LYS A 39 -1.45 0.36 9.74
CA LYS A 39 -2.02 -0.78 10.47
C LYS A 39 -0.95 -1.77 10.96
N LEU A 40 0.18 -1.83 10.27
CA LEU A 40 1.25 -2.80 10.52
C LEU A 40 2.50 -2.16 11.11
N ASN A 41 2.40 -0.90 11.57
CA ASN A 41 3.54 -0.11 12.09
C ASN A 41 4.75 -0.11 11.13
N PHE A 42 4.49 -0.05 9.82
CA PHE A 42 5.49 -0.06 8.76
C PHE A 42 6.47 -1.25 8.77
N ASP A 43 6.03 -2.39 9.31
CA ASP A 43 6.74 -3.66 9.18
C ASP A 43 6.77 -4.11 7.70
N ARG A 44 7.94 -3.99 7.07
CA ARG A 44 8.14 -4.23 5.64
C ARG A 44 7.66 -5.61 5.19
N GLN A 45 7.97 -6.66 5.96
CA GLN A 45 7.60 -8.03 5.59
C GLN A 45 6.09 -8.21 5.62
N LYS A 46 5.44 -7.77 6.70
CA LYS A 46 3.98 -7.86 6.82
C LYS A 46 3.27 -6.99 5.78
N MET A 47 3.81 -5.79 5.49
CA MET A 47 3.28 -4.91 4.47
C MET A 47 3.27 -5.57 3.09
N ILE A 48 4.39 -6.16 2.65
CA ILE A 48 4.48 -6.80 1.33
C ILE A 48 3.43 -7.91 1.19
N VAL A 49 3.29 -8.75 2.22
CA VAL A 49 2.29 -9.84 2.20
C VAL A 49 0.86 -9.28 2.13
N ALA A 50 0.54 -8.30 2.97
CA ALA A 50 -0.78 -7.67 2.99
C ALA A 50 -1.11 -6.95 1.68
N ILE A 51 -0.14 -6.26 1.09
CA ILE A 51 -0.29 -5.54 -0.18
C ILE A 51 -0.49 -6.51 -1.34
N LYS A 52 0.33 -7.58 -1.43
CA LYS A 52 0.14 -8.63 -2.45
C LYS A 52 -1.25 -9.25 -2.37
N ARG A 53 -1.72 -9.59 -1.17
CA ARG A 53 -3.09 -10.12 -0.95
C ARG A 53 -4.16 -9.12 -1.38
N ALA A 54 -3.99 -7.84 -1.05
CA ALA A 54 -4.93 -6.79 -1.43
C ALA A 54 -4.98 -6.55 -2.95
N ILE A 55 -3.84 -6.67 -3.65
CA ILE A 55 -3.78 -6.60 -5.12
C ILE A 55 -4.54 -7.77 -5.74
N ILE A 56 -4.29 -9.00 -5.28
CA ILE A 56 -4.97 -10.20 -5.77
C ILE A 56 -6.49 -10.08 -5.57
N GLY A 57 -6.93 -9.65 -4.38
CA GLY A 57 -8.35 -9.44 -4.10
C GLY A 57 -9.00 -8.43 -5.04
N ARG A 58 -8.32 -7.32 -5.35
CA ARG A 58 -8.82 -6.35 -6.34
C ARG A 58 -8.92 -6.93 -7.74
N THR A 59 -7.92 -7.67 -8.19
CA THR A 59 -7.92 -8.28 -9.52
C THR A 59 -9.05 -9.30 -9.68
N ALA A 60 -9.35 -10.07 -8.62
CA ALA A 60 -10.44 -11.04 -8.61
C ALA A 60 -11.84 -10.40 -8.68
N GLU A 61 -12.04 -9.21 -8.08
CA GLU A 61 -13.30 -8.46 -8.19
C GLU A 61 -13.49 -7.88 -9.60
N THR A 62 -12.43 -7.35 -10.23
CA THR A 62 -12.50 -6.78 -11.59
C THR A 62 -12.67 -7.82 -12.70
N LEU A 63 -12.29 -9.08 -12.49
CA LEU A 63 -12.48 -10.17 -13.47
C LEU A 63 -13.90 -10.77 -13.45
N ASN A 64 -14.67 -10.50 -12.38
CA ASN A 64 -16.05 -10.98 -12.22
C ASN A 64 -17.11 -9.87 -12.37
N SER A 65 -16.72 -8.72 -12.94
CA SER A 65 -17.61 -7.58 -13.22
C SER A 65 -17.88 -7.43 -14.70
#